data_AF-A0A957KM66-F1
#
_entry.id   AF-A0A957KM66-F1
#
_cell.length_a   1.000
_cell.length_b   1.000
_cell.length_c   1.000
_cell.angle_alpha   90.00
_cell.angle_beta   90.00
_cell.angle_gamma   90.00
#
_symmetry.space_group_name_H-M   'P 1'
#
loop_
_entity.id
_entity.type
_entity.pdbx_description
1 polymer ?
#
loop_
_entity_poly.entity_id
_entity_poly.type
_entity_poly.pdbx_seq_one_letter_code
_entity_poly.pdbx_strand_id
1 'polypeptide(L)'
;MSYKAKTQAATSATGAIALADGTVFLGHGAGAAGVRVGELCFNTAITGYQEILTDPSYASQIVLFTFPHIGNVGANAEDHEESSEAGSHAARGAIFREPITAPSNWRATETFESWMEKRGIVGLSGVDTRAITRLIREKGMPKAAICHQ
;
A
#
# COMPACT_ATOMS: atom_id res chain seq x y z
N MET A 1 20.25 -16.44 -13.14
CA MET A 1 20.53 -16.10 -11.73
C MET A 1 19.25 -16.27 -10.94
N SER A 2 19.13 -17.38 -10.21
CA SER A 2 17.95 -17.70 -9.39
C SER A 2 17.98 -16.86 -8.11
N TYR A 3 16.98 -16.00 -7.91
CA TYR A 3 16.85 -15.21 -6.70
C TYR A 3 16.25 -16.11 -5.60
N LYS A 4 17.10 -16.64 -4.71
CA LYS A 4 16.63 -17.32 -3.50
C LYS A 4 15.99 -16.29 -2.58
N ALA A 5 14.69 -16.44 -2.33
CA ALA A 5 13.98 -15.68 -1.31
C ALA A 5 14.71 -15.86 0.02
N LYS A 6 15.19 -14.76 0.61
CA LYS A 6 15.64 -14.75 1.99
C LYS A 6 14.42 -15.04 2.86
N THR A 7 14.46 -16.15 3.60
CA THR A 7 13.49 -16.49 4.64
C THR A 7 13.47 -15.37 5.67
N GLN A 8 12.46 -14.50 5.56
CA GLN A 8 12.16 -13.48 6.57
C GLN A 8 11.69 -14.21 7.82
N ALA A 9 12.17 -13.79 8.99
CA ALA A 9 11.89 -14.42 10.28
C ALA A 9 10.38 -14.68 10.45
N ALA A 10 10.05 -15.82 11.06
CA ALA A 10 8.70 -16.36 11.21
C ALA A 10 7.83 -15.51 12.16
N THR A 11 7.48 -14.30 11.75
CA THR A 11 6.17 -13.70 12.03
C THR A 11 5.20 -14.29 11.01
N SER A 12 4.10 -14.87 11.47
CA SER A 12 3.04 -15.35 10.59
C SER A 12 2.54 -14.20 9.73
N ALA A 13 2.83 -14.23 8.43
CA ALA A 13 2.35 -13.22 7.51
C ALA A 13 0.81 -13.18 7.55
N THR A 14 0.24 -11.99 7.73
CA THR A 14 -1.21 -11.77 7.76
C THR A 14 -1.74 -11.24 6.42
N GLY A 15 -0.84 -10.90 5.49
CA GLY A 15 -1.19 -10.46 4.16
C GLY A 15 -0.15 -10.82 3.10
N ALA A 16 -0.55 -10.65 1.84
CA ALA A 16 0.31 -10.93 0.70
C ALA A 16 -0.03 -10.05 -0.50
N ILE A 17 0.94 -9.91 -1.40
CA ILE A 17 0.70 -9.47 -2.78
C ILE A 17 1.23 -10.54 -3.75
N ALA A 18 0.36 -10.97 -4.66
CA ALA A 18 0.68 -11.90 -5.73
C ALA A 18 0.68 -11.16 -7.08
N LEU A 19 1.76 -11.30 -7.85
CA LEU A 19 1.89 -10.74 -9.19
C LEU A 19 1.38 -11.72 -10.25
N ALA A 20 1.03 -11.20 -11.44
CA ALA A 20 0.57 -12.01 -12.56
C ALA A 20 1.57 -13.07 -13.05
N ASP A 21 2.87 -12.90 -12.76
CA ASP A 21 3.91 -13.89 -13.09
C ASP A 21 4.05 -15.00 -12.03
N GLY A 22 3.21 -15.00 -11.00
CA GLY A 22 3.22 -15.97 -9.90
C GLY A 22 4.15 -15.60 -8.75
N THR A 23 4.89 -14.49 -8.84
CA THR A 23 5.70 -14.00 -7.72
C THR A 23 4.81 -13.56 -6.56
N VAL A 24 5.10 -14.02 -5.35
CA VAL A 24 4.34 -13.66 -4.13
C VAL A 24 5.28 -13.02 -3.11
N PHE A 25 4.84 -11.89 -2.56
CA PHE A 25 5.50 -11.23 -1.42
C PHE A 25 4.59 -11.32 -0.20
N LEU A 26 5.14 -11.83 0.90
CA LEU A 26 4.44 -11.98 2.17
C LEU A 26 4.77 -10.81 3.09
N GLY A 27 3.78 -10.37 3.86
CA GLY A 27 3.92 -9.25 4.78
C GLY A 27 2.83 -9.25 5.84
N HIS A 28 2.60 -8.08 6.43
CA HIS A 28 1.54 -7.88 7.42
C HIS A 28 0.48 -6.95 6.84
N GLY A 29 -0.75 -7.44 6.84
CA GLY A 29 -1.92 -6.68 6.42
C GLY A 29 -2.22 -5.52 7.34
N ALA A 30 -2.81 -4.47 6.79
CA ALA A 30 -3.36 -3.33 7.51
C ALA A 30 -4.54 -2.75 6.72
N GLY A 31 -5.46 -2.06 7.39
CA GLY A 31 -6.60 -1.42 6.74
C GLY A 31 -7.74 -2.42 6.44
N ALA A 32 -8.36 -2.31 5.28
CA ALA A 32 -9.56 -3.07 4.96
C ALA A 32 -9.28 -4.53 4.62
N ALA A 33 -9.82 -5.46 5.42
CA ALA A 33 -9.68 -6.89 5.16
C ALA A 33 -10.29 -7.33 3.82
N GLY A 34 -9.73 -8.40 3.24
CA GLY A 34 -10.21 -9.03 2.02
C GLY A 34 -9.18 -9.00 0.89
N VAL A 35 -9.68 -9.08 -0.34
CA VAL A 35 -8.84 -9.15 -1.55
C VAL A 35 -9.16 -7.98 -2.47
N ARG A 36 -8.13 -7.40 -3.06
CA ARG A 36 -8.23 -6.38 -4.11
C ARG A 36 -7.30 -6.73 -5.25
N VAL A 37 -7.77 -6.48 -6.47
CA VAL A 37 -6.99 -6.67 -7.70
C VAL A 37 -6.76 -5.30 -8.32
N GLY A 38 -5.56 -5.08 -8.83
CA GLY A 38 -5.21 -3.83 -9.48
C GLY A 38 -3.88 -3.94 -10.24
N GLU A 39 -3.53 -2.86 -10.93
CA GLU A 39 -2.19 -2.70 -11.48
C GLU A 39 -1.24 -2.19 -10.41
N LEU A 40 -0.07 -2.82 -10.28
CA LEU A 40 0.92 -2.44 -9.28
C LEU A 40 1.80 -1.30 -9.81
N CYS A 41 1.64 -0.13 -9.22
CA CYS A 41 2.44 1.05 -9.49
C CYS A 41 3.39 1.36 -8.32
N PHE A 42 4.34 2.26 -8.51
CA PHE A 42 5.14 2.80 -7.42
C PHE A 42 5.14 4.32 -7.43
N ASN A 43 5.22 4.92 -6.25
CA ASN A 43 5.33 6.36 -6.07
C ASN A 43 6.54 6.69 -5.17
N THR A 44 7.31 7.71 -5.58
CA THR A 44 8.53 8.15 -4.89
C THR A 44 8.32 9.29 -3.88
N ALA A 45 7.09 9.72 -3.68
CA ALA A 45 6.75 10.72 -2.69
C ALA A 45 7.13 10.24 -1.28
N ILE A 46 7.66 11.17 -0.50
CA ILE A 46 8.11 10.94 0.88
C ILE A 46 7.00 11.38 1.87
N THR A 47 6.08 12.24 1.42
CA THR A 47 4.94 12.80 2.16
C THR A 47 3.72 12.83 1.25
N GLY A 48 2.55 13.15 1.79
CA GLY A 48 1.33 13.32 1.00
C GLY A 48 0.68 12.01 0.57
N TYR A 49 0.78 10.97 1.41
CA TYR A 49 0.25 9.65 1.08
C TYR A 49 -1.27 9.61 1.05
N GLN A 50 -1.97 10.50 1.75
CA GLN A 50 -3.44 10.58 1.68
C GLN A 50 -3.85 11.11 0.31
N GLU A 51 -3.27 12.23 -0.09
CA GLU A 51 -3.49 12.91 -1.36
C GLU A 51 -3.27 11.93 -2.52
N ILE A 52 -2.16 11.17 -2.48
CA ILE A 52 -1.84 10.13 -3.48
C ILE A 52 -2.88 9.01 -3.49
N LEU A 53 -3.32 8.52 -2.33
CA LEU A 53 -4.29 7.42 -2.27
C LEU A 53 -5.71 7.86 -2.64
N THR A 54 -5.99 9.16 -2.54
CA THR A 54 -7.26 9.78 -2.94
C THR A 54 -7.27 10.31 -4.38
N ASP A 55 -6.11 10.43 -5.04
CA ASP A 55 -6.02 10.92 -6.41
C ASP A 55 -6.70 9.95 -7.39
N PRO A 56 -7.73 10.38 -8.15
CA PRO A 56 -8.46 9.55 -9.11
C PRO A 56 -7.58 8.86 -10.16
N SER A 57 -6.37 9.38 -10.42
CA SER A 57 -5.39 8.78 -11.34
C SER A 57 -4.94 7.40 -10.91
N TYR A 58 -5.05 7.07 -9.61
CA TYR A 58 -4.74 5.74 -9.06
C TYR A 58 -5.95 4.79 -9.04
N ALA A 59 -7.06 5.17 -9.67
CA ALA A 59 -8.23 4.30 -9.83
C ALA A 59 -7.82 2.90 -10.33
N SER A 60 -8.18 1.88 -9.57
CA SER A 60 -7.86 0.46 -9.88
C SER A 60 -6.38 0.09 -9.79
N GLN A 61 -5.55 0.89 -9.10
CA GLN A 61 -4.15 0.60 -8.87
C GLN A 61 -3.87 0.21 -7.41
N ILE A 62 -2.78 -0.52 -7.22
CA ILE A 62 -2.16 -0.79 -5.93
C ILE A 62 -0.89 0.06 -5.88
N VAL A 63 -0.83 1.00 -4.94
CA VAL A 63 0.27 1.97 -4.84
C VAL A 63 1.35 1.46 -3.91
N LEU A 64 2.56 1.25 -4.44
CA LEU A 64 3.74 0.98 -3.64
C LEU A 64 4.51 2.25 -3.35
N PHE A 65 4.66 2.58 -2.07
CA PHE A 65 5.47 3.72 -1.65
C PHE A 65 6.93 3.30 -1.49
N THR A 66 7.84 4.08 -2.08
CA THR A 66 9.27 3.83 -1.91
C THR A 66 9.78 4.33 -0.55
N PHE A 67 9.12 5.32 0.04
CA PHE A 67 9.46 5.80 1.38
C PHE A 67 9.02 4.77 2.44
N PRO A 68 9.90 4.34 3.37
CA PRO A 68 9.59 3.24 4.26
C PRO A 68 8.47 3.49 5.28
N HIS A 69 8.40 4.72 5.81
CA HIS A 69 7.52 5.09 6.92
C HIS A 69 6.28 5.83 6.42
N ILE A 70 5.24 5.07 6.05
CA ILE A 70 3.95 5.63 5.63
C ILE A 70 2.96 5.56 6.81
N GLY A 71 2.15 6.61 6.98
CA GLY A 71 1.18 6.71 8.09
C GLY A 71 1.67 7.48 9.32
N ASN A 72 2.91 7.98 9.32
CA ASN A 72 3.52 8.68 10.46
C ASN A 72 2.81 9.97 10.87
N VAL A 73 2.10 10.63 9.95
CA VAL A 73 1.32 11.85 10.23
C VAL A 73 -0.17 11.57 10.44
N GLY A 74 -0.58 10.29 10.48
CA GLY A 74 -1.98 9.87 10.61
C GLY A 74 -2.80 10.20 9.38
N ALA A 75 -4.09 10.42 9.59
CA ALA A 75 -5.01 10.87 8.56
C ALA A 75 -5.90 12.00 9.07
N ASN A 76 -6.39 12.83 8.14
CA ASN A 76 -7.29 13.93 8.41
C ASN A 76 -8.22 14.18 7.22
N ALA A 77 -9.32 14.90 7.46
CA ALA A 77 -10.33 15.17 6.43
C ALA A 77 -9.96 16.30 5.44
N GLU A 78 -8.88 17.04 5.70
CA GLU A 78 -8.47 18.21 4.92
C GLU A 78 -7.53 17.84 3.77
N ASP A 79 -6.76 16.76 3.91
CA ASP A 79 -5.77 16.30 2.94
C ASP A 79 -6.38 15.29 1.92
N HIS A 80 -7.61 15.54 1.47
CA HIS A 80 -8.32 14.73 0.48
C HIS A 80 -8.36 15.44 -0.88
N GLU A 81 -7.93 14.79 -1.96
CA GLU A 81 -8.01 15.33 -3.34
C GLU A 81 -9.32 14.90 -4.06
N GLU A 82 -10.25 14.28 -3.34
CA GLU A 82 -11.46 13.68 -3.91
C GLU A 82 -12.50 14.73 -4.28
N SER A 83 -12.92 14.73 -5.54
CA SER A 83 -13.98 15.62 -6.05
C SER A 83 -15.36 14.97 -6.14
N SER A 84 -15.50 13.67 -5.82
CA SER A 84 -16.78 12.93 -5.88
C SER A 84 -16.80 11.65 -5.04
N GLU A 85 -18.00 11.15 -4.71
CA GLU A 85 -18.23 9.87 -4.00
C GLU A 85 -17.59 8.66 -4.72
N ALA A 86 -17.48 8.69 -6.05
CA ALA A 86 -16.79 7.64 -6.82
C ALA A 86 -15.25 7.72 -6.68
N GLY A 87 -14.71 8.90 -6.36
CA GLY A 87 -13.29 9.13 -6.07
C GLY A 87 -12.85 8.52 -4.73
N SER A 88 -13.79 8.23 -3.83
CA SER A 88 -13.54 7.57 -2.52
C SER A 88 -12.87 6.19 -2.61
N HIS A 89 -12.79 5.63 -3.83
CA HIS A 89 -12.21 4.33 -4.14
C HIS A 89 -11.05 4.42 -5.15
N ALA A 90 -10.27 5.51 -5.14
CA ALA A 90 -9.13 5.71 -6.02
C ALA A 90 -8.12 4.54 -5.92
N ALA A 91 -7.26 4.52 -4.90
CA ALA A 91 -6.36 3.40 -4.72
C ALA A 91 -7.09 2.15 -4.20
N ARG A 92 -6.76 0.97 -4.75
CA ARG A 92 -7.29 -0.32 -4.28
C ARG A 92 -6.44 -0.93 -3.16
N GLY A 93 -5.18 -0.55 -3.09
CA GLY A 93 -4.28 -0.98 -2.04
C GLY A 93 -3.05 -0.10 -1.90
N ALA A 94 -2.38 -0.24 -0.77
CA ALA A 94 -1.16 0.49 -0.43
C ALA A 94 -0.10 -0.48 0.07
N ILE A 95 1.15 -0.30 -0.39
CA ILE A 95 2.28 -1.12 0.02
C ILE A 95 3.37 -0.22 0.58
N PHE A 96 3.89 -0.60 1.74
CA PHE A 96 4.96 0.13 2.42
C PHE A 96 5.91 -0.84 3.12
N ARG A 97 7.10 -0.35 3.49
CA ARG A 97 8.16 -1.20 4.04
C ARG A 97 7.96 -1.45 5.53
N GLU A 98 7.78 -0.39 6.30
CA GLU A 98 7.70 -0.47 7.76
C GLU A 98 6.23 -0.52 8.21
N PRO A 99 5.91 -1.17 9.35
CA PRO A 99 4.57 -1.13 9.91
C PRO A 99 4.08 0.29 10.15
N ILE A 100 2.75 0.49 10.07
CA ILE A 100 2.13 1.77 10.43
C ILE A 100 2.38 2.02 11.91
N THR A 101 2.90 3.20 12.23
CA THR A 101 3.10 3.62 13.62
C THR A 101 1.94 4.50 14.08
N ALA A 102 1.85 4.72 15.39
CA ALA A 102 0.96 5.74 15.93
C ALA A 102 1.29 7.12 15.29
N PRO A 103 0.27 7.92 14.97
CA PRO A 103 0.49 9.19 14.30
C PRO A 103 1.12 10.21 15.25
N SER A 104 2.04 11.02 14.72
CA SER A 104 2.71 12.10 15.45
C SER A 104 2.59 13.41 14.68
N ASN A 105 1.35 13.89 14.53
CA ASN A 105 1.05 15.18 13.91
C ASN A 105 -0.14 15.84 14.62
N TRP A 106 -0.06 17.15 14.89
CA TRP A 106 -1.12 17.92 15.54
C TRP A 106 -2.42 17.98 14.70
N ARG A 107 -2.32 17.79 13.38
CA ARG A 107 -3.47 17.72 12.45
C ARG A 107 -4.11 16.33 12.39
N ALA A 108 -3.51 15.29 12.98
CA ALA A 108 -4.03 13.92 12.88
C ALA A 108 -5.35 13.78 13.64
N THR A 109 -6.44 13.48 12.93
CA THR A 109 -7.75 13.20 13.54
C THR A 109 -8.00 11.71 13.73
N GLU A 110 -7.32 10.87 12.94
CA GLU A 110 -7.38 9.41 13.08
C GLU A 110 -6.07 8.73 12.66
N THR A 111 -5.94 7.43 12.96
CA THR A 111 -4.82 6.61 12.50
C THR A 111 -4.94 6.32 11.00
N PHE A 112 -3.81 6.21 10.32
CA PHE A 112 -3.80 5.87 8.89
C PHE A 112 -4.45 4.51 8.59
N GLU A 113 -4.34 3.54 9.48
CA GLU A 113 -4.98 2.22 9.34
C GLU A 113 -6.52 2.30 9.33
N SER A 114 -7.13 2.93 10.35
CA SER A 114 -8.57 3.22 10.40
C SER A 114 -9.06 3.95 9.14
N TRP A 115 -8.27 4.92 8.67
CA TRP A 115 -8.63 5.68 7.47
C TRP A 115 -8.65 4.80 6.21
N MET A 116 -7.67 3.90 6.05
CA MET A 116 -7.66 2.93 4.95
C MET A 116 -8.84 1.95 5.05
N GLU A 117 -9.17 1.49 6.26
CA GLU A 117 -10.27 0.56 6.51
C GLU A 117 -11.62 1.16 6.05
N LYS A 118 -11.93 2.39 6.47
CA LYS A 118 -13.15 3.12 6.09
C LYS A 118 -13.28 3.29 4.57
N ARG A 119 -12.15 3.35 3.86
CA ARG A 119 -12.09 3.56 2.40
C ARG A 119 -12.04 2.26 1.60
N GLY A 120 -11.95 1.11 2.29
CA GLY A 120 -11.83 -0.19 1.64
C GLY A 120 -10.47 -0.44 0.97
N ILE A 121 -9.43 0.28 1.40
CA ILE A 121 -8.04 0.15 0.92
C ILE A 121 -7.34 -0.96 1.69
N VAL A 122 -6.79 -1.92 0.95
CA VAL A 122 -5.98 -3.01 1.51
C VAL A 122 -4.51 -2.55 1.64
N GLY A 123 -3.98 -2.54 2.85
CA GLY A 123 -2.58 -2.23 3.16
C GLY A 123 -1.72 -3.48 3.32
N LEU A 124 -0.45 -3.41 2.89
CA LEU A 124 0.56 -4.45 3.14
C LEU A 124 1.90 -3.83 3.53
N SER A 125 2.39 -4.24 4.70
CA SER A 125 3.67 -3.82 5.28
C SER A 125 4.68 -4.97 5.36
N GLY A 126 5.94 -4.65 5.62
CA GLY A 126 6.98 -5.66 5.86
C GLY A 126 7.56 -6.31 4.59
N VAL A 127 7.13 -5.88 3.40
CA VAL A 127 7.66 -6.36 2.12
C VAL A 127 8.90 -5.59 1.68
N ASP A 128 9.74 -6.17 0.83
CA ASP A 128 10.89 -5.45 0.24
C ASP A 128 10.43 -4.55 -0.90
N THR A 129 9.98 -3.33 -0.55
CA THR A 129 9.49 -2.34 -1.51
C THR A 129 10.54 -1.95 -2.55
N ARG A 130 11.83 -2.01 -2.22
CA ARG A 130 12.93 -1.72 -3.16
C ARG A 130 13.07 -2.82 -4.21
N ALA A 131 12.99 -4.08 -3.80
CA ALA A 131 13.01 -5.20 -4.73
C ALA A 131 11.80 -5.16 -5.68
N ILE A 132 10.60 -4.87 -5.16
CA ILE A 132 9.38 -4.75 -5.98
C ILE A 132 9.48 -3.54 -6.92
N THR A 133 9.95 -2.39 -6.46
CA THR A 133 10.16 -1.20 -7.31
C THR A 133 11.10 -1.51 -8.47
N ARG A 134 12.21 -2.23 -8.21
CA ARG A 134 13.13 -2.65 -9.27
C ARG A 134 12.43 -3.59 -10.27
N LEU A 135 11.61 -4.53 -9.79
CA LEU A 135 10.83 -5.41 -10.65
C LEU A 135 9.89 -4.61 -11.57
N ILE A 136 9.16 -3.62 -11.03
CA ILE A 136 8.27 -2.76 -11.82
C ILE A 136 9.07 -1.99 -12.88
N ARG A 137 10.25 -1.47 -12.53
CA ARG A 137 11.12 -0.74 -13.47
C ARG A 137 11.67 -1.62 -14.60
N GLU A 138 11.92 -2.90 -14.32
CA GLU A 138 12.48 -3.85 -15.30
C GLU A 138 11.41 -4.50 -16.19
N LYS A 139 10.25 -4.83 -15.62
CA LYS A 139 9.19 -5.61 -16.28
C LYS A 139 7.95 -4.80 -16.65
N GLY A 140 7.89 -3.52 -16.30
CA GLY A 140 6.66 -2.73 -16.37
C GLY A 140 5.73 -2.99 -15.18
N MET A 141 4.55 -2.40 -15.21
CA MET A 141 3.57 -2.44 -14.13
C MET A 141 2.71 -3.72 -14.24
N PRO A 142 2.92 -4.73 -13.37
CA PRO A 142 2.19 -5.98 -13.48
C PRO A 142 0.78 -5.84 -12.87
N LYS A 143 -0.16 -6.65 -13.36
CA LYS A 143 -1.39 -6.92 -12.61
C LYS A 143 -1.04 -7.69 -11.34
N ALA A 144 -1.68 -7.33 -10.23
CA ALA A 144 -1.46 -7.95 -8.95
C ALA A 144 -2.75 -8.08 -8.14
N ALA A 145 -2.76 -9.03 -7.22
CA ALA A 145 -3.78 -9.19 -6.20
C ALA A 145 -3.14 -8.99 -4.83
N ILE A 146 -3.69 -8.07 -4.04
CA ILE A 146 -3.27 -7.80 -2.65
C ILE A 146 -4.37 -8.29 -1.71
N CYS A 147 -3.99 -8.93 -0.60
CA CYS A 147 -4.93 -9.45 0.37
C CYS A 147 -4.41 -9.39 1.80
N HIS A 148 -5.34 -9.29 2.76
CA HIS A 148 -5.08 -9.62 4.16
C HIS A 148 -6.35 -10.05 4.90
N GLN A 149 -6.15 -10.67 6.07
CA GLN A 149 -7.20 -11.07 7.00
C GLN A 149 -6.91 -10.54 8.41
#